data_AF-A0A150WW71-F1
#
_entry.id   AF-A0A150WW71-F1
#
_cell.length_a   1.000
_cell.length_b   1.000
_cell.length_c   1.000
_cell.angle_alpha   90.00
_cell.angle_beta   90.00
_cell.angle_gamma   90.00
#
_symmetry.space_group_name_H-M   'P 1'
#
loop_
_entity.id
_entity.type
_entity.pdbx_description
1 polymer ?
#
loop_
_entity_poly.entity_id
_entity_poly.type
_entity_poly.pdbx_seq_one_letter_code
_entity_poly.pdbx_strand_id
1 'polypeptide(L)'
;MEGLAPPLELLSSVKRAIEKGQSVKQGVLHYIKKHDGEFPLIVTQWLALLQQGQDPKECIQGLSSLHRRTLLQILERGLRGEAIHGVLVRLEEELIEACNEEITNKIARLPFIMLVPLLIFQFPAFLMLLFGPLLQNFFHSLGGG
;
A
#
# COMPACT_ATOMS: atom_id res chain seq x y z
N MET A 1 -4.97 -0.69 4.96
CA MET A 1 -3.83 -0.81 4.03
C MET A 1 -2.64 -0.15 4.69
N GLU A 2 -1.50 -0.82 4.82
CA GLU A 2 -0.32 -0.25 5.48
C GLU A 2 0.27 0.95 4.70
N GLY A 3 -0.16 1.13 3.44
CA GLY A 3 0.20 2.30 2.65
C GLY A 3 1.72 2.43 2.58
N LEU A 4 2.36 1.33 2.15
CA LEU A 4 3.81 1.17 1.98
C LEU A 4 4.34 1.92 0.75
N ALA A 5 3.47 2.25 -0.23
CA ALA A 5 3.85 3.03 -1.40
C ALA A 5 4.25 4.49 -1.07
N PRO A 6 3.46 5.28 -0.31
CA PRO A 6 3.85 6.64 0.07
C PRO A 6 5.24 6.81 0.72
N PRO A 7 5.66 5.99 1.73
CA PRO A 7 7.01 6.09 2.28
C PRO A 7 8.09 5.66 1.29
N LEU A 8 7.83 4.69 0.41
CA LEU A 8 8.78 4.28 -0.64
C LEU A 8 9.01 5.40 -1.66
N GLU A 9 7.97 6.15 -2.03
CA GLU A 9 8.08 7.31 -2.93
C GLU A 9 8.91 8.45 -2.32
N LEU A 10 8.67 8.77 -1.03
CA LEU A 10 9.47 9.77 -0.30
C LEU A 10 10.93 9.33 -0.20
N LEU A 11 11.18 8.07 0.20
CA LEU A 11 12.51 7.50 0.28
C LEU A 11 13.22 7.61 -1.06
N SER A 12 12.56 7.19 -2.15
CA SER A 12 13.10 7.24 -3.50
C SER A 12 13.47 8.67 -3.94
N SER A 13 12.62 9.65 -3.63
CA SER A 13 12.87 11.07 -3.92
C SER A 13 14.11 11.59 -3.18
N VAL A 14 14.23 11.28 -1.89
CA VAL A 14 15.38 11.70 -1.08
C VAL A 14 16.66 10.99 -1.51
N LYS A 15 16.61 9.67 -1.74
CA LYS A 15 17.77 8.89 -2.19
C LYS A 15 18.35 9.45 -3.50
N ARG A 16 17.48 9.70 -4.49
CA ARG A 16 17.86 10.31 -5.77
C ARG A 16 18.45 11.71 -5.61
N ALA A 17 18.00 12.49 -4.62
CA ALA A 17 18.60 13.79 -4.34
C ALA A 17 20.03 13.60 -3.79
N ILE A 18 20.22 12.73 -2.79
CA ILE A 18 21.54 12.45 -2.21
C ILE A 18 22.52 11.94 -3.26
N GLU A 19 22.11 11.00 -4.12
CA GLU A 19 22.92 10.46 -5.22
C GLU A 19 23.39 11.54 -6.22
N LYS A 20 22.62 12.63 -6.35
CA LYS A 20 22.95 13.79 -7.18
C LYS A 20 23.77 14.86 -6.45
N GLY A 21 24.19 14.61 -5.20
CA GLY A 21 24.87 15.59 -4.36
C GLY A 21 23.96 16.70 -3.82
N GLN A 22 22.63 16.49 -3.87
CA GLN A 22 21.64 17.42 -3.32
C GLN A 22 21.35 17.12 -1.84
N SER A 23 20.81 18.10 -1.12
CA SER A 23 20.48 17.93 0.29
C SER A 23 19.22 17.09 0.50
N VAL A 24 19.11 16.45 1.67
CA VAL A 24 17.89 15.73 2.09
C VAL A 24 16.67 16.63 2.01
N LYS A 25 16.80 17.90 2.43
CA LYS A 25 15.74 18.91 2.36
C LYS A 25 15.23 19.11 0.93
N GLN A 26 16.12 19.16 -0.06
CA GLN A 26 15.71 19.29 -1.46
C GLN A 26 14.92 18.07 -1.93
N GLY A 27 15.34 16.85 -1.56
CA GLY A 27 14.62 15.62 -1.88
C GLY A 27 13.22 15.55 -1.26
N VAL A 28 13.08 15.99 0.00
CA VAL A 28 11.78 16.09 0.69
C VAL A 28 10.88 17.12 0.01
N LEU A 29 11.41 18.31 -0.30
CA LEU A 29 10.63 19.36 -0.98
C LEU A 29 10.20 18.93 -2.39
N HIS A 30 11.02 18.17 -3.11
CA HIS A 30 10.64 17.60 -4.41
C HIS A 30 9.47 16.62 -4.28
N TYR A 31 9.50 15.76 -3.26
CA TYR A 31 8.41 14.85 -2.96
C TYR A 31 7.10 15.59 -2.66
N ILE A 32 7.12 16.54 -1.72
CA ILE A 32 5.92 17.32 -1.32
C ILE A 32 5.30 18.04 -2.53
N LYS A 33 6.12 18.57 -3.44
CA LYS A 33 5.62 19.29 -4.62
C LYS A 33 4.97 18.39 -5.67
N LYS A 34 5.33 17.11 -5.71
CA LYS A 34 4.92 16.19 -6.77
C LYS A 34 3.76 15.28 -6.37
N HIS A 35 3.57 15.06 -5.07
CA HIS A 35 2.61 14.09 -4.55
C HIS A 35 1.55 14.77 -3.69
N ASP A 36 0.30 14.43 -3.93
CA ASP A 36 -0.86 14.84 -3.13
C ASP A 36 -1.34 13.69 -2.24
N GLY A 37 -1.97 14.02 -1.11
CA GLY A 37 -2.59 13.05 -0.21
C GLY A 37 -2.24 13.26 1.26
N GLU A 38 -2.72 12.34 2.11
CA GLU A 38 -2.56 12.44 3.56
C GLU A 38 -1.09 12.42 4.01
N PHE A 39 -0.27 11.52 3.46
CA PHE A 39 1.12 11.39 3.88
C PHE A 39 2.00 12.59 3.47
N PRO A 40 1.95 13.11 2.23
CA PRO A 40 2.62 14.37 1.87
C PRO A 40 2.23 15.55 2.78
N LEU A 41 0.96 15.64 3.20
CA LEU A 41 0.50 16.68 4.12
C LEU A 41 1.15 16.54 5.50
N ILE A 42 1.24 15.31 6.02
CA ILE A 42 1.96 15.03 7.28
C ILE A 42 3.46 15.34 7.14
N VAL A 43 4.09 14.97 6.03
CA VAL A 43 5.51 15.28 5.77
C VAL A 43 5.74 16.80 5.69
N THR A 44 4.77 17.54 5.15
CA THR A 44 4.81 19.01 5.10
C THR A 44 4.74 19.61 6.51
N GLN A 45 3.81 19.13 7.33
CA GLN A 45 3.67 19.57 8.73
C GLN A 45 4.93 19.23 9.53
N TRP A 46 5.44 18.01 9.41
CA TRP A 46 6.67 17.55 10.04
C TRP A 46 7.86 18.44 9.66
N LEU A 47 8.02 18.75 8.38
CA LEU A 47 9.11 19.62 7.90
C LEU A 47 8.96 21.05 8.44
N ALA A 48 7.74 21.57 8.52
CA ALA A 48 7.47 22.90 9.07
C ALA A 48 7.82 22.98 10.56
N LEU A 49 7.47 21.97 11.36
CA LEU A 49 7.82 21.88 12.79
C LEU A 49 9.35 21.91 12.99
N LEU A 50 10.07 21.12 12.19
CA LEU A 50 11.55 21.10 12.23
C LEU A 50 12.16 22.45 11.86
N GLN A 51 11.60 23.16 10.87
CA GLN A 51 12.09 24.49 10.48
C GLN A 51 11.83 25.55 11.55
N GLN A 52 10.78 25.39 12.35
CA GLN A 52 10.46 26.26 13.49
C GLN A 52 11.24 25.89 14.76
N GLY A 53 12.07 24.86 14.73
CA GLY A 53 12.83 24.37 15.90
C GLY A 53 11.96 23.66 16.94
N GLN A 54 10.76 23.21 16.56
CA GLN A 54 9.85 22.47 17.44
C GLN A 54 10.14 20.97 17.39
N ASP A 55 9.75 20.24 18.44
CA ASP A 55 9.91 18.78 18.51
C ASP A 55 8.85 18.08 17.64
N PRO A 56 9.24 17.34 16.58
CA PRO A 56 8.28 16.65 15.71
C PRO A 56 7.73 15.34 16.29
N LYS A 57 8.12 14.94 17.51
CA LYS A 57 7.74 13.63 18.10
C LYS A 57 6.25 13.34 18.06
N GLU A 58 5.40 14.31 18.41
CA GLU A 58 3.94 14.11 18.41
C GLU A 58 3.42 13.81 16.99
N CYS A 59 3.94 14.53 15.99
CA CYS A 59 3.62 14.30 14.57
C CYS A 59 4.05 12.89 14.11
N ILE A 60 5.20 12.41 14.57
CA ILE A 60 5.71 11.08 14.23
C ILE A 60 4.92 10.00 14.97
N GLN A 61 4.61 10.18 16.26
CA GLN A 61 3.87 9.19 17.05
C GLN A 61 2.43 8.99 16.58
N GLY A 62 1.81 10.02 15.97
CA GLY A 62 0.49 9.92 15.36
C GLY A 62 0.41 9.02 14.11
N LEU A 63 1.54 8.59 13.56
CA LEU A 63 1.57 7.71 12.38
C LEU A 63 1.36 6.24 12.77
N SER A 64 0.33 5.61 12.18
CA SER A 64 0.03 4.19 12.40
C SER A 64 1.11 3.25 11.82
N SER A 65 1.64 3.58 10.64
CA SER A 65 2.66 2.76 9.96
C SER A 65 4.03 2.89 10.62
N LEU A 66 4.64 1.76 10.99
CA LEU A 66 6.00 1.71 11.52
C LEU A 66 7.01 2.27 10.51
N HIS A 67 6.92 1.85 9.24
CA HIS A 67 7.86 2.29 8.20
C HIS A 67 7.83 3.80 7.96
N ARG A 68 6.65 4.43 8.03
CA ARG A 68 6.53 5.89 7.92
C ARG A 68 7.25 6.59 9.07
N ARG A 69 7.12 6.08 10.30
CA ARG A 69 7.80 6.62 11.48
C ARG A 69 9.32 6.49 11.35
N THR A 70 9.80 5.30 11.03
CA THR A 70 11.23 5.02 10.86
C THR A 70 11.83 5.90 9.78
N LEU A 71 11.16 6.06 8.63
CA LEU A 71 11.63 6.94 7.56
C LEU A 71 11.78 8.39 8.04
N LEU A 72 10.76 8.97 8.68
CA LEU A 72 10.84 10.36 9.16
C LEU A 72 11.96 10.55 10.19
N GLN A 73 12.18 9.58 11.08
CA GLN A 73 13.28 9.63 12.04
C GLN A 73 14.66 9.58 11.36
N ILE A 74 14.82 8.76 10.32
CA ILE A 74 16.07 8.73 9.53
C ILE A 74 16.27 10.05 8.79
N LEU A 75 15.21 10.59 8.17
CA LEU A 75 15.29 11.86 7.45
C LEU A 75 15.61 13.03 8.40
N GLU A 76 15.09 13.02 9.63
CA GLU A 76 15.44 14.01 10.66
C GLU A 76 16.95 14.03 10.95
N ARG A 77 17.57 12.86 11.09
CA ARG A 77 19.03 12.73 11.25
C ARG A 77 19.79 13.27 10.02
N GLY A 78 19.30 12.96 8.82
CA GLY A 78 19.88 13.48 7.58
C GLY A 78 19.78 15.00 7.45
N LEU A 79 18.68 15.60 7.93
CA LEU A 79 18.53 17.06 8.00
C LEU A 79 19.47 17.72 9.00
N ARG A 80 19.92 16.99 10.02
CA ARG A 80 20.96 17.41 10.98
C ARG A 80 22.38 17.24 10.45
N GLY A 81 22.55 16.75 9.23
CA GLY A 81 23.85 16.58 8.57
C GLY A 81 24.49 15.20 8.74
N GLU A 82 23.77 14.23 9.34
CA GLU A 82 24.27 12.85 9.42
C GLU A 82 24.25 12.16 8.04
N ALA A 83 25.23 11.29 7.80
CA ALA A 83 25.26 10.46 6.60
C ALA A 83 24.21 9.33 6.69
N ILE A 84 23.08 9.48 5.99
CA ILE A 84 21.95 8.54 6.06
C ILE A 84 21.80 7.62 4.85
N HIS A 85 22.60 7.78 3.79
CA HIS A 85 22.42 7.05 2.53
C HIS A 85 22.38 5.52 2.72
N GLY A 86 23.36 4.96 3.44
CA GLY A 86 23.41 3.51 3.69
C GLY A 86 22.22 2.99 4.51
N VAL A 87 21.67 3.82 5.41
CA VAL A 87 20.48 3.47 6.20
C VAL A 87 19.22 3.52 5.33
N LEU A 88 19.11 4.49 4.42
CA LEU A 88 18.01 4.58 3.46
C LEU A 88 17.98 3.38 2.51
N VAL A 89 19.14 2.91 2.03
CA VAL A 89 19.21 1.70 1.17
C VAL A 89 18.67 0.48 1.89
N ARG A 90 19.05 0.26 3.16
CA ARG A 90 18.54 -0.86 3.94
C ARG A 90 17.02 -0.77 4.17
N LEU A 91 16.53 0.42 4.53
CA LEU A 91 15.09 0.62 4.70
C LEU A 91 14.30 0.41 3.40
N GLU A 92 14.90 0.74 2.25
CA GLU A 92 14.31 0.49 0.93
C GLU A 92 14.15 -1.01 0.67
N GLU A 93 15.20 -1.79 0.93
CA GLU A 93 15.16 -3.26 0.81
C GLU A 93 14.07 -3.86 1.70
N GLU A 94 14.00 -3.45 2.97
CA GLU A 94 12.96 -3.87 3.92
C GLU A 94 11.55 -3.51 3.43
N LEU A 95 11.36 -2.29 2.91
CA LEU A 95 10.08 -1.83 2.38
C LEU A 95 9.65 -2.60 1.13
N ILE A 96 10.60 -2.91 0.25
CA ILE A 96 10.35 -3.71 -0.96
C ILE A 96 9.95 -5.13 -0.58
N GLU A 97 10.64 -5.74 0.38
CA GLU A 97 10.32 -7.07 0.88
C GLU A 97 8.91 -7.11 1.50
N ALA A 98 8.58 -6.17 2.38
CA ALA A 98 7.24 -6.05 2.97
C ALA A 98 6.15 -5.83 1.91
N CYS A 99 6.44 -5.04 0.87
CA CYS A 99 5.51 -4.83 -0.25
C CYS A 99 5.28 -6.12 -1.05
N ASN A 100 6.35 -6.87 -1.34
CA ASN A 100 6.25 -8.15 -2.05
C ASN A 100 5.47 -9.19 -1.25
N GLU A 101 5.62 -9.20 0.08
CA GLU A 101 4.83 -10.05 0.96
C GLU A 101 3.34 -9.66 0.94
N GLU A 102 3.01 -8.36 0.98
CA GLU A 102 1.63 -7.88 0.85
C GLU A 102 1.01 -8.30 -0.49
N ILE A 103 1.76 -8.15 -1.59
CA ILE A 103 1.34 -8.56 -2.93
C ILE A 103 1.08 -10.07 -2.97
N THR A 104 2.01 -10.87 -2.47
CA THR A 104 1.91 -12.34 -2.47
C THR A 104 0.70 -12.80 -1.68
N ASN A 105 0.47 -12.20 -0.51
CA ASN A 105 -0.70 -12.48 0.33
C ASN A 105 -2.03 -12.10 -0.35
N LYS A 106 -2.07 -10.99 -1.11
CA LYS A 106 -3.26 -10.63 -1.89
C LYS A 106 -3.49 -11.58 -3.06
N ILE A 107 -2.44 -11.93 -3.81
CA ILE A 107 -2.53 -12.87 -4.93
C ILE A 107 -3.03 -14.23 -4.44
N ALA A 108 -2.52 -14.72 -3.30
CA ALA A 108 -2.94 -16.00 -2.73
C ALA A 108 -4.43 -16.02 -2.35
N ARG A 109 -5.01 -14.88 -1.98
CA ARG A 109 -6.43 -14.76 -1.60
C ARG A 109 -7.36 -14.56 -2.80
N LEU A 110 -6.84 -14.04 -3.90
CA LEU A 110 -7.64 -13.66 -5.07
C LEU A 110 -8.43 -14.83 -5.69
N PRO A 111 -7.90 -16.05 -5.84
CA PRO A 111 -8.67 -17.20 -6.31
C PRO A 111 -9.90 -17.50 -5.46
N PHE A 112 -9.77 -17.43 -4.14
CA PHE A 112 -10.89 -17.69 -3.23
C PHE A 112 -11.99 -16.62 -3.34
N ILE A 113 -11.60 -15.36 -3.51
CA ILE A 113 -12.54 -14.27 -3.77
C ILE A 113 -13.26 -14.49 -5.10
N MET A 114 -12.56 -14.99 -6.12
CA MET A 114 -13.12 -15.30 -7.44
C MET A 114 -14.00 -16.56 -7.46
N LEU A 115 -13.84 -17.50 -6.51
CA LEU A 115 -14.70 -18.68 -6.39
C LEU A 115 -16.13 -18.32 -6.02
N VAL A 116 -16.35 -17.27 -5.21
CA VAL A 116 -17.70 -16.85 -4.79
C VAL A 116 -18.59 -16.46 -5.98
N PRO A 117 -18.20 -15.50 -6.86
CA PRO A 117 -19.01 -15.19 -8.03
C PRO A 117 -19.14 -16.39 -8.96
N LEU A 118 -18.08 -17.19 -9.14
CA LEU A 118 -18.13 -18.39 -9.97
C LEU A 118 -19.21 -19.37 -9.47
N LEU A 119 -19.28 -19.62 -8.15
CA LEU A 119 -20.28 -20.50 -7.54
C LEU A 119 -21.72 -19.99 -7.74
N ILE A 120 -21.93 -18.68 -7.69
CA ILE A 120 -23.26 -18.07 -7.93
C ILE A 120 -23.75 -18.36 -9.35
N PHE A 121 -22.86 -18.42 -10.35
CA PHE A 121 -23.24 -18.79 -11.72
C PHE A 121 -23.26 -20.30 -11.95
N GLN A 122 -22.32 -21.01 -11.36
CA GLN A 122 -22.13 -22.45 -11.54
C GLN A 122 -23.26 -23.25 -10.91
N PHE A 123 -23.69 -22.90 -9.70
CA PHE A 123 -24.69 -23.67 -8.96
C PHE A 123 -26.07 -23.70 -9.65
N PRO A 124 -26.66 -22.57 -10.10
CA PRO A 124 -27.92 -22.59 -10.84
C PRO A 124 -27.83 -23.34 -12.16
N ALA A 125 -26.70 -23.24 -12.88
CA ALA A 125 -26.50 -23.97 -14.13
C ALA A 125 -26.52 -25.49 -13.89
N PHE A 126 -25.84 -25.96 -12.83
CA PHE A 126 -25.89 -27.38 -12.45
C PHE A 126 -27.29 -27.82 -12.02
N LEU A 127 -28.05 -26.99 -11.29
CA LEU A 127 -29.43 -27.29 -10.94
C LEU A 127 -30.32 -27.40 -12.18
N MET A 128 -30.19 -26.48 -13.14
CA MET A 128 -30.93 -26.57 -14.41
C MET A 128 -30.55 -27.83 -15.20
N LEU A 129 -29.28 -28.20 -15.24
CA LEU A 129 -28.83 -29.38 -15.97
C LEU A 129 -29.38 -30.67 -15.33
N LEU A 130 -29.39 -30.74 -14.00
CA LEU A 130 -29.78 -31.94 -13.26
C LEU A 130 -31.32 -32.07 -13.14
N PHE A 131 -32.01 -30.97 -12.84
CA PHE A 131 -33.47 -30.96 -12.66
C PHE A 131 -34.26 -30.63 -13.92
N GLY A 132 -33.65 -30.01 -14.94
CA GLY A 132 -34.32 -29.66 -16.19
C GLY A 132 -35.00 -30.86 -16.87
N PRO A 133 -34.27 -31.96 -17.14
CA PRO A 133 -34.86 -33.17 -17.73
C PRO A 133 -35.91 -33.83 -16.83
N LEU A 134 -35.69 -33.83 -15.51
CA LEU A 134 -36.64 -34.38 -14.54
C LEU A 134 -37.96 -33.61 -14.55
N LEU A 135 -37.89 -32.27 -14.53
CA LEU A 135 -39.06 -31.40 -14.61
C LEU A 135 -39.78 -31.57 -15.96
N GLN A 136 -39.05 -31.61 -17.08
CA GLN A 136 -39.65 -31.84 -18.41
C GLN A 136 -40.41 -33.17 -18.48
N ASN A 137 -39.82 -34.26 -17.99
CA ASN A 137 -40.48 -35.56 -17.94
C ASN A 137 -41.69 -35.57 -17.01
N PHE A 138 -41.61 -34.88 -15.87
CA PHE A 138 -42.73 -34.77 -14.92
C PHE A 138 -43.89 -33.93 -15.47
N PHE A 139 -43.61 -32.85 -16.20
CA PHE A 139 -44.64 -32.06 -16.88
C PHE A 139 -45.25 -32.82 -18.06
N HIS A 140 -44.45 -33.58 -18.81
CA HIS A 140 -44.98 -34.42 -19.88
C HIS A 140 -45.89 -35.53 -19.34
N SER A 141 -45.59 -36.13 -18.17
CA SER A 141 -46.43 -37.16 -17.57
C SER A 141 -47.70 -36.60 -16.92
N LEU A 142 -47.70 -35.33 -16.46
CA LEU A 142 -48.91 -34.66 -15.93
C LEU A 142 -49.79 -34.00 -16.99
N GLY A 143 -49.23 -33.54 -18.11
CA GLY A 143 -49.94 -32.88 -19.21
C GLY A 143 -50.44 -33.82 -20.31
N GLY A 144 -50.15 -35.11 -20.21
CA GLY A 144 -50.70 -36.16 -21.07
C GLY A 144 -52.05 -36.68 -20.55
N GLY A 145 -53.08 -35.82 -20.64
CA GLY A 145 -54.49 -36.12 -20.41
C GLY A 145 -55.35 -35.26 -21.32
#